data_AF-A0A229HE45-F1
#
_entry.id   AF-A0A229HE45-F1
#
_cell.length_a   1.000
_cell.length_b   1.000
_cell.length_c   1.000
_cell.angle_alpha   90.00
_cell.angle_beta   90.00
_cell.angle_gamma   90.00
#
_symmetry.space_group_name_H-M   'P 1'
#
loop_
_entity.id
_entity.type
_entity.pdbx_description
1 polymer ?
#
loop_
_entity_poly.entity_id
_entity_poly.type
_entity_poly.pdbx_seq_one_letter_code
_entity_poly.pdbx_strand_id
1 'polypeptide(L)'
;MSIAETDRASSPVIRRPAASDGAPAIITDLYDALTKRGMSLVDVTWEQQRLHESRRWSVVEMLAAVDLDSLTPLDRNLVWNAGRAELTTKPGADRLERQSEAEVRRWQDKNPTVASVMEACGTWSRYWNEEEAHHETVFNRLADLSGMEPISDETFIQFRQVFPDDDMLRTLVLLAISEITAAVNYGQCQHVIEDPGLRRIFKQVAADEIQHRNYFVSFAKALVDSGEYPAKDAFAVAHLFLREDGELQGSARTQLEQRGSHVNWWDQLEVGDNDFRPEALEKKEQLICGALKKITGIEVHSREEVEDTWMDLVGS
;
A
#
# COMPACT_ATOMS: atom_id res chain seq x y z
N MET A 1 -64.52 25.01 -10.21
CA MET A 1 -63.39 24.27 -9.59
C MET A 1 -62.53 23.76 -10.72
N SER A 2 -61.33 24.32 -10.88
CA SER A 2 -60.35 23.90 -11.89
C SER A 2 -59.15 23.36 -11.14
N ILE A 3 -58.88 22.06 -11.29
CA ILE A 3 -57.68 21.43 -10.76
C ILE A 3 -56.61 21.58 -11.85
N ALA A 4 -55.63 22.43 -11.58
CA ALA A 4 -54.48 22.62 -12.45
C ALA A 4 -53.56 21.39 -12.31
N GLU A 5 -53.36 20.66 -13.42
CA GLU A 5 -52.30 19.67 -13.57
C GLU A 5 -50.96 20.40 -13.65
N THR A 6 -50.13 20.24 -12.63
CA THR A 6 -48.72 20.64 -12.67
C THR A 6 -47.91 19.52 -13.30
N ASP A 7 -47.64 19.69 -14.59
CA ASP A 7 -46.64 18.92 -15.35
C ASP A 7 -45.27 19.09 -14.68
N ARG A 8 -44.84 18.09 -13.89
CA ARG A 8 -43.45 17.98 -13.46
C ARG A 8 -42.66 17.40 -14.63
N ALA A 9 -42.01 18.29 -15.38
CA ALA A 9 -40.99 17.91 -16.35
C ALA A 9 -39.94 17.02 -15.66
N SER A 10 -39.95 15.73 -15.99
CA SER A 10 -38.90 14.79 -15.62
C SER A 10 -37.62 15.21 -16.33
N SER A 11 -36.61 15.63 -15.59
CA SER A 11 -35.27 15.89 -16.12
C SER A 11 -34.79 14.69 -16.94
N PRO A 12 -34.17 14.89 -18.12
CA PRO A 12 -33.72 13.79 -18.95
C PRO A 12 -32.65 12.98 -18.21
N VAL A 13 -32.89 11.69 -18.04
CA VAL A 13 -31.90 10.74 -17.55
C VAL A 13 -30.81 10.63 -18.61
N ILE A 14 -29.71 11.34 -18.42
CA ILE A 14 -28.52 11.21 -19.26
C ILE A 14 -27.97 9.81 -19.02
N ARG A 15 -28.19 8.90 -19.97
CA ARG A 15 -27.58 7.57 -19.96
C ARG A 15 -26.08 7.72 -20.15
N ARG A 16 -25.31 7.58 -19.07
CA ARG A 16 -23.87 7.39 -19.16
C ARG A 16 -23.58 6.02 -19.79
N PRO A 17 -22.59 5.90 -20.69
CA PRO A 17 -22.18 4.62 -21.25
C PRO A 17 -21.74 3.66 -20.14
N ALA A 18 -21.95 2.35 -20.35
CA ALA A 18 -21.70 1.30 -19.35
C ALA A 18 -20.21 1.08 -19.04
N ALA A 19 -19.31 1.53 -19.92
CA ALA A 19 -17.87 1.52 -19.71
C ALA A 19 -17.28 2.85 -20.17
N SER A 20 -16.25 3.34 -19.46
CA SER A 20 -15.47 4.51 -19.88
C SER A 20 -14.45 4.08 -20.94
N ASP A 21 -14.33 4.84 -22.03
CA ASP A 21 -13.47 4.51 -23.19
C ASP A 21 -11.95 4.64 -22.90
N GLY A 22 -11.56 5.14 -21.73
CA GLY A 22 -10.15 5.31 -21.33
C GLY A 22 -9.54 4.07 -20.66
N ALA A 23 -8.22 3.98 -20.65
CA ALA A 23 -7.49 3.01 -19.82
C ALA A 23 -7.77 3.30 -18.34
N PRO A 24 -8.06 2.27 -17.51
CA PRO A 24 -8.32 2.49 -16.09
C PRO A 24 -7.06 3.01 -15.40
N ALA A 25 -7.23 3.91 -14.44
CA ALA A 25 -6.12 4.54 -13.73
C ALA A 25 -6.53 4.91 -12.29
N ILE A 26 -5.53 4.99 -11.41
CA ILE A 26 -5.70 5.49 -10.05
C ILE A 26 -6.10 6.97 -10.14
N ILE A 27 -7.19 7.34 -9.48
CA ILE A 27 -7.59 8.75 -9.32
C ILE A 27 -6.62 9.37 -8.30
N THR A 28 -5.64 10.16 -8.76
CA THR A 28 -4.60 10.74 -7.89
C THR A 28 -5.08 11.91 -7.04
N ASP A 29 -6.01 12.71 -7.55
CA ASP A 29 -6.58 13.88 -6.88
C ASP A 29 -8.02 13.56 -6.44
N LEU A 30 -8.17 12.60 -5.53
CA LEU A 30 -9.46 12.03 -5.15
C LEU A 30 -10.41 13.04 -4.49
N TYR A 31 -9.90 13.93 -3.64
CA TYR A 31 -10.72 14.98 -3.02
C TYR A 31 -11.29 15.94 -4.07
N ASP A 32 -10.47 16.38 -5.02
CA ASP A 32 -10.90 17.21 -6.15
C ASP A 32 -11.86 16.46 -7.09
N ALA A 33 -11.68 15.15 -7.25
CA ALA A 33 -12.59 14.31 -8.02
C ALA A 33 -14.01 14.30 -7.44
N LEU A 34 -14.13 14.15 -6.12
CA LEU A 34 -15.39 14.14 -5.40
C LEU A 34 -16.03 15.55 -5.30
N THR A 35 -15.22 16.60 -5.13
CA THR A 35 -15.73 17.96 -4.84
C THR A 35 -15.91 18.84 -6.07
N LYS A 36 -14.93 18.88 -6.98
CA LYS A 36 -14.90 19.80 -8.13
C LYS A 36 -15.35 19.13 -9.41
N ARG A 37 -14.96 17.87 -9.61
CA ARG A 37 -15.31 17.10 -10.83
C ARG A 37 -16.64 16.37 -10.71
N GLY A 38 -17.24 16.34 -9.51
CA GLY A 38 -18.56 15.76 -9.26
C GLY A 38 -18.63 14.25 -9.50
N MET A 39 -17.53 13.53 -9.30
CA MET A 39 -17.54 12.07 -9.30
C MET A 39 -18.33 11.56 -8.10
N SER A 40 -19.20 10.57 -8.32
CA SER A 40 -19.86 9.85 -7.24
C SER A 40 -18.94 8.77 -6.66
N LEU A 41 -19.26 8.27 -5.46
CA LEU A 41 -18.56 7.11 -4.89
C LEU A 41 -18.64 5.88 -5.80
N VAL A 42 -19.74 5.71 -6.53
CA VAL A 42 -19.89 4.65 -7.53
C VAL A 42 -18.91 4.83 -8.69
N ASP A 43 -18.72 6.07 -9.17
CA ASP A 43 -17.74 6.34 -10.24
C ASP A 43 -16.30 6.03 -9.76
N VAL A 44 -15.97 6.37 -8.51
CA VAL A 44 -14.64 6.10 -7.92
C VAL A 44 -14.40 4.61 -7.77
N THR A 45 -15.33 3.89 -7.14
CA THR A 45 -15.21 2.44 -6.88
C THR A 45 -15.26 1.63 -8.18
N TRP A 46 -15.91 2.15 -9.22
CA TRP A 46 -15.87 1.57 -10.56
C TRP A 46 -14.49 1.67 -11.20
N GLU A 47 -13.81 2.81 -11.13
CA GLU A 47 -12.44 2.93 -11.66
C GLU A 47 -11.45 2.04 -10.88
N GLN A 48 -11.66 1.88 -9.56
CA GLN A 48 -10.90 0.91 -8.76
C GLN A 48 -11.11 -0.53 -9.24
N GLN A 49 -12.37 -0.95 -9.46
CA GLN A 49 -12.71 -2.28 -9.98
C GLN A 49 -12.06 -2.51 -11.35
N ARG A 50 -12.22 -1.55 -12.27
CA ARG A 50 -11.66 -1.66 -13.63
C ARG A 50 -10.15 -1.79 -13.63
N LEU A 51 -9.46 -1.03 -12.79
CA LEU A 51 -8.01 -1.11 -12.70
C LEU A 51 -7.57 -2.48 -12.19
N HIS A 52 -8.18 -2.96 -11.09
CA HIS A 52 -7.89 -4.27 -10.52
C HIS A 52 -8.15 -5.40 -11.54
N GLU A 53 -9.30 -5.40 -12.23
CA GLU A 53 -9.61 -6.39 -13.27
C GLU A 53 -8.59 -6.39 -14.41
N SER A 54 -8.15 -5.20 -14.85
CA SER A 54 -7.20 -5.08 -15.97
C SER A 54 -5.80 -5.64 -15.65
N ARG A 55 -5.51 -5.89 -14.37
CA ARG A 55 -4.20 -6.29 -13.86
C ARG A 55 -4.20 -7.65 -13.17
N ARG A 56 -5.36 -8.29 -13.05
CA ARG A 56 -5.52 -9.54 -12.33
C ARG A 56 -4.59 -10.61 -12.91
N TRP A 57 -3.94 -11.35 -12.01
CA TRP A 57 -3.04 -12.45 -12.36
C TRP A 57 -3.37 -13.70 -11.51
N SER A 58 -2.86 -14.85 -11.94
CA SER A 58 -3.13 -16.14 -11.30
C SER A 58 -1.89 -16.69 -10.62
N VAL A 59 -1.98 -16.95 -9.31
CA VAL A 59 -0.93 -17.62 -8.54
C VAL A 59 -0.59 -18.98 -9.15
N VAL A 60 -1.60 -19.75 -9.56
CA VAL A 60 -1.40 -21.08 -10.15
C VAL A 60 -0.61 -21.01 -11.46
N GLU A 61 -0.93 -20.04 -12.33
CA GLU A 61 -0.21 -19.87 -13.59
C GLU A 61 1.22 -19.39 -13.37
N MET A 62 1.45 -18.50 -12.39
CA MET A 62 2.78 -18.03 -12.06
C MET A 62 3.65 -19.15 -11.46
N LEU A 63 3.10 -19.95 -10.54
CA LEU A 63 3.80 -21.11 -9.96
C LEU A 63 4.17 -22.13 -11.03
N ALA A 64 3.28 -22.41 -11.97
CA ALA A 64 3.53 -23.36 -13.06
C ALA A 64 4.63 -22.91 -14.02
N ALA A 65 5.02 -21.63 -14.00
CA ALA A 65 6.07 -21.09 -14.84
C ALA A 65 7.48 -21.17 -14.21
N VAL A 66 7.60 -21.57 -12.94
CA VAL A 66 8.88 -21.66 -12.22
C VAL A 66 9.52 -23.03 -12.42
N ASP A 67 10.77 -23.05 -12.86
CA ASP A 67 11.57 -24.29 -12.90
C ASP A 67 12.26 -24.52 -11.54
N LEU A 68 11.64 -25.34 -10.69
CA LEU A 68 12.10 -25.63 -9.33
C LEU A 68 13.50 -26.27 -9.28
N ASP A 69 13.88 -27.03 -10.30
CA ASP A 69 15.17 -27.71 -10.38
C ASP A 69 16.30 -26.74 -10.73
N SER A 70 15.95 -25.60 -11.35
CA SER A 70 16.90 -24.54 -11.73
C SER A 70 17.17 -23.52 -10.61
N LEU A 71 16.36 -23.52 -9.53
CA LEU A 71 16.45 -22.51 -8.48
C LEU A 71 17.78 -22.57 -7.72
N THR A 72 18.51 -21.46 -7.77
CA THR A 72 19.78 -21.30 -7.05
C THR A 72 19.56 -21.17 -5.54
N PRO A 73 20.61 -21.34 -4.71
CA PRO A 73 20.51 -21.06 -3.27
C PRO A 73 20.08 -19.61 -2.98
N LEU A 74 20.50 -18.65 -3.80
CA LEU A 74 20.07 -17.26 -3.70
C LEU A 74 18.57 -17.12 -3.98
N ASP A 75 18.07 -17.69 -5.08
CA ASP A 75 16.63 -17.65 -5.42
C ASP A 75 15.78 -18.20 -4.28
N ARG A 76 16.22 -19.31 -3.69
CA ARG A 76 15.54 -19.96 -2.55
C ARG A 76 15.51 -19.05 -1.32
N ASN A 77 16.64 -18.45 -0.97
CA ASN A 77 16.70 -17.50 0.15
C ASN A 77 15.79 -16.27 -0.08
N LEU A 78 15.76 -15.73 -1.30
CA LEU A 78 14.89 -14.60 -1.66
C LEU A 78 13.41 -14.95 -1.55
N VAL A 79 13.01 -16.12 -2.06
CA VAL A 79 11.64 -16.63 -1.93
C VAL A 79 11.25 -16.79 -0.46
N TRP A 80 12.14 -17.36 0.35
CA TRP A 80 11.86 -17.60 1.76
C TRP A 80 11.68 -16.30 2.54
N ASN A 81 12.57 -15.33 2.33
CA ASN A 81 12.47 -14.01 2.93
C ASN A 81 11.21 -13.26 2.46
N ALA A 82 10.85 -13.36 1.18
CA ALA A 82 9.61 -12.79 0.66
C ALA A 82 8.38 -13.43 1.32
N GLY A 83 8.32 -14.76 1.42
CA GLY A 83 7.22 -15.46 2.07
C GLY A 83 6.98 -15.02 3.52
N ARG A 84 8.06 -14.75 4.27
CA ARG A 84 7.98 -14.20 5.63
C ARG A 84 7.46 -12.77 5.66
N ALA A 85 7.94 -11.90 4.77
CA ALA A 85 7.50 -10.51 4.69
C ALA A 85 5.99 -10.40 4.43
N GLU A 86 5.47 -11.29 3.58
CA GLU A 86 4.06 -11.29 3.17
C GLU A 86 3.06 -11.83 4.21
N LEU A 87 3.51 -12.44 5.31
CA LEU A 87 2.60 -12.94 6.36
C LEU A 87 1.80 -11.84 7.10
N THR A 88 2.14 -10.59 6.80
CA THR A 88 1.95 -9.43 7.65
C THR A 88 0.91 -8.48 7.04
N THR A 89 0.54 -8.74 5.79
CA THR A 89 -0.28 -7.86 4.95
C THR A 89 -1.77 -8.10 5.16
N LYS A 90 -2.19 -9.35 5.40
CA LYS A 90 -3.57 -9.70 5.81
C LYS A 90 -4.11 -8.87 7.00
N PRO A 91 -3.45 -8.80 8.17
CA PRO A 91 -3.95 -8.00 9.28
C PRO A 91 -3.94 -6.49 8.99
N GLY A 92 -3.16 -6.03 8.01
CA GLY A 92 -3.18 -4.67 7.49
C GLY A 92 -4.47 -4.35 6.72
N ALA A 93 -4.85 -5.19 5.77
CA ALA A 93 -6.06 -5.00 4.95
C ALA A 93 -7.36 -5.09 5.78
N ASP A 94 -7.49 -6.12 6.63
CA ASP A 94 -8.65 -6.30 7.52
C ASP A 94 -8.79 -5.15 8.54
N ARG A 95 -7.69 -4.47 8.85
CA ARG A 95 -7.69 -3.28 9.71
C ARG A 95 -8.10 -2.03 8.96
N LEU A 96 -7.53 -1.81 7.78
CA LEU A 96 -7.84 -0.64 6.96
C LEU A 96 -9.34 -0.56 6.68
N GLU A 97 -9.99 -1.69 6.40
CA GLU A 97 -11.45 -1.77 6.24
C GLU A 97 -12.18 -1.28 7.50
N ARG A 98 -11.86 -1.85 8.68
CA ARG A 98 -12.51 -1.50 9.95
C ARG A 98 -12.27 -0.05 10.37
N GLN A 99 -11.04 0.44 10.19
CA GLN A 99 -10.69 1.82 10.50
C GLN A 99 -11.41 2.79 9.54
N SER A 100 -11.51 2.43 8.26
CA SER A 100 -12.27 3.20 7.28
C SER A 100 -13.74 3.26 7.66
N GLU A 101 -14.36 2.14 8.04
CA GLU A 101 -15.77 2.12 8.50
C GLU A 101 -15.99 3.04 9.72
N ALA A 102 -15.07 3.01 10.70
CA ALA A 102 -15.14 3.87 11.87
C ALA A 102 -15.05 5.36 11.49
N GLU A 103 -14.13 5.70 10.58
CA GLU A 103 -13.94 7.07 10.10
C GLU A 103 -15.12 7.55 9.22
N VAL A 104 -15.71 6.68 8.40
CA VAL A 104 -16.94 6.98 7.65
C VAL A 104 -18.03 7.45 8.62
N ARG A 105 -18.30 6.68 9.67
CA ARG A 105 -19.31 7.03 10.70
C ARG A 105 -18.97 8.32 11.43
N ARG A 106 -17.69 8.57 11.70
CA ARG A 106 -17.21 9.80 12.36
C ARG A 106 -17.44 11.04 11.51
N TRP A 107 -17.27 10.94 10.19
CA TRP A 107 -17.27 12.06 9.26
C TRP A 107 -18.58 12.27 8.50
N GLN A 108 -19.46 11.26 8.42
CA GLN A 108 -20.66 11.28 7.59
C GLN A 108 -21.50 12.57 7.77
N ASP A 109 -21.68 13.02 9.01
CA ASP A 109 -22.50 14.20 9.33
C ASP A 109 -21.69 15.51 9.40
N LYS A 110 -20.35 15.44 9.32
CA LYS A 110 -19.44 16.60 9.48
C LYS A 110 -18.85 17.04 8.15
N ASN A 111 -18.30 16.07 7.42
CA ASN A 111 -17.67 16.25 6.12
C ASN A 111 -17.97 15.02 5.25
N PRO A 112 -19.10 15.03 4.51
CA PRO A 112 -19.53 13.89 3.68
C PRO A 112 -18.52 13.52 2.59
N THR A 113 -17.70 14.48 2.15
CA THR A 113 -16.62 14.21 1.19
C THR A 113 -15.54 13.35 1.82
N VAL A 114 -15.08 13.69 3.03
CA VAL A 114 -14.11 12.87 3.77
C VAL A 114 -14.68 11.49 4.05
N ALA A 115 -15.95 11.40 4.46
CA ALA A 115 -16.61 10.09 4.60
C ALA A 115 -16.60 9.29 3.29
N SER A 116 -16.81 9.94 2.14
CA SER A 116 -16.74 9.27 0.82
C SER A 116 -15.33 8.82 0.46
N VAL A 117 -14.29 9.57 0.84
CA VAL A 117 -12.88 9.16 0.70
C VAL A 117 -12.61 7.91 1.52
N MET A 118 -13.06 7.87 2.77
CA MET A 118 -12.89 6.72 3.66
C MET A 118 -13.63 5.48 3.14
N GLU A 119 -14.87 5.65 2.68
CA GLU A 119 -15.65 4.55 2.09
C GLU A 119 -14.98 4.00 0.82
N ALA A 120 -14.42 4.88 -0.03
CA ALA A 120 -13.65 4.46 -1.20
C ALA A 120 -12.35 3.73 -0.82
N CYS A 121 -11.72 4.11 0.29
CA CYS A 121 -10.53 3.44 0.83
C CYS A 121 -10.86 2.04 1.36
N GLY A 122 -11.87 1.93 2.23
CA GLY A 122 -12.34 0.66 2.76
C GLY A 122 -12.89 -0.27 1.67
N THR A 123 -13.54 0.27 0.63
CA THR A 123 -13.97 -0.55 -0.51
C THR A 123 -12.78 -1.07 -1.31
N TRP A 124 -11.76 -0.26 -1.55
CA TRP A 124 -10.57 -0.66 -2.30
C TRP A 124 -9.73 -1.71 -1.56
N SER A 125 -9.72 -1.68 -0.22
CA SER A 125 -8.91 -2.62 0.58
C SER A 125 -9.22 -4.08 0.29
N ARG A 126 -10.41 -4.42 -0.25
CA ARG A 126 -10.73 -5.79 -0.70
C ARG A 126 -9.85 -6.29 -1.84
N TYR A 127 -9.49 -5.40 -2.77
CA TYR A 127 -8.63 -5.75 -3.90
C TYR A 127 -7.18 -5.86 -3.45
N TRP A 128 -6.77 -4.93 -2.60
CA TRP A 128 -5.47 -5.00 -1.93
C TRP A 128 -5.36 -6.34 -1.17
N ASN A 129 -6.35 -6.71 -0.36
CA ASN A 129 -6.35 -7.99 0.36
C ASN A 129 -6.28 -9.22 -0.57
N GLU A 130 -6.91 -9.17 -1.75
CA GLU A 130 -6.79 -10.23 -2.75
C GLU A 130 -5.36 -10.30 -3.32
N GLU A 131 -4.79 -9.15 -3.69
CA GLU A 131 -3.43 -9.03 -4.23
C GLU A 131 -2.39 -9.52 -3.21
N GLU A 132 -2.51 -9.10 -1.95
CA GLU A 132 -1.67 -9.55 -0.83
C GLU A 132 -1.82 -11.05 -0.54
N ALA A 133 -3.03 -11.60 -0.64
CA ALA A 133 -3.22 -13.04 -0.52
C ALA A 133 -2.50 -13.81 -1.63
N HIS A 134 -2.40 -13.25 -2.84
CA HIS A 134 -1.61 -13.83 -3.91
C HIS A 134 -0.10 -13.78 -3.59
N HIS A 135 0.39 -12.68 -3.03
CA HIS A 135 1.80 -12.51 -2.65
C HIS A 135 2.18 -13.52 -1.55
N GLU A 136 1.40 -13.58 -0.46
CA GLU A 136 1.57 -14.55 0.62
C GLU A 136 1.58 -15.99 0.07
N THR A 137 0.59 -16.32 -0.76
CA THR A 137 0.40 -17.69 -1.25
C THR A 137 1.53 -18.10 -2.19
N VAL A 138 1.93 -17.23 -3.14
CA VAL A 138 2.92 -17.60 -4.17
C VAL A 138 4.28 -17.89 -3.53
N PHE A 139 4.74 -17.05 -2.60
CA PHE A 139 6.05 -17.23 -1.98
C PHE A 139 6.07 -18.38 -0.99
N ASN A 140 5.06 -18.51 -0.12
CA ASN A 140 5.01 -19.60 0.83
C ASN A 140 4.85 -20.96 0.14
N ARG A 141 4.08 -21.02 -0.96
CA ARG A 141 3.99 -22.25 -1.74
C ARG A 141 5.29 -22.58 -2.47
N LEU A 142 6.01 -21.59 -2.99
CA LEU A 142 7.33 -21.82 -3.58
C LEU A 142 8.34 -22.29 -2.55
N ALA A 143 8.32 -21.74 -1.33
CA ALA A 143 9.15 -22.18 -0.21
C ALA A 143 8.96 -23.68 0.07
N ASP A 144 7.70 -24.09 0.22
CA ASP A 144 7.31 -25.49 0.45
C ASP A 144 7.70 -26.41 -0.72
N LEU A 145 7.35 -26.05 -1.96
CA LEU A 145 7.67 -26.85 -3.15
C LEU A 145 9.17 -26.98 -3.41
N SER A 146 9.96 -26.02 -2.94
CA SER A 146 11.42 -26.03 -3.06
C SER A 146 12.09 -26.77 -1.91
N GLY A 147 11.35 -27.31 -0.93
CA GLY A 147 11.91 -28.00 0.23
C GLY A 147 12.66 -27.09 1.19
N MET A 148 12.29 -25.80 1.25
CA MET A 148 12.81 -24.87 2.25
C MET A 148 12.18 -25.15 3.61
N GLU A 149 12.80 -24.63 4.68
CA GLU A 149 12.20 -24.74 6.01
C GLU A 149 10.84 -24.04 6.03
N PRO A 150 9.76 -24.75 6.42
CA PRO A 150 8.45 -24.15 6.54
C PRO A 150 8.45 -23.10 7.64
N ILE A 151 7.71 -22.01 7.42
CA ILE A 151 7.51 -21.01 8.47
C ILE A 151 6.71 -21.66 9.61
N SER A 152 7.21 -21.58 10.84
CA SER A 152 6.54 -22.17 12.01
C SER A 152 5.21 -21.47 12.31
N ASP A 153 4.27 -22.19 12.93
CA ASP A 153 3.00 -21.62 13.37
C ASP A 153 3.21 -20.44 14.32
N GLU A 154 4.21 -20.52 15.21
CA GLU A 154 4.56 -19.43 16.12
C GLU A 154 5.01 -18.17 15.37
N THR A 155 5.90 -18.33 14.39
CA THR A 155 6.32 -17.22 13.51
C THR A 155 5.13 -16.69 12.73
N PHE A 156 4.29 -17.56 12.19
CA PHE A 156 3.09 -17.17 11.46
C PHE A 156 2.11 -16.33 12.30
N ILE A 157 1.91 -16.70 13.57
CA ILE A 157 1.04 -15.96 14.51
C ILE A 157 1.69 -14.64 14.95
N GLN A 158 2.98 -14.68 15.31
CA GLN A 158 3.72 -13.48 15.68
C GLN A 158 3.75 -12.47 14.53
N PHE A 159 3.82 -12.97 13.29
CA PHE A 159 3.95 -12.13 12.10
C PHE A 159 2.68 -11.40 11.71
N ARG A 160 1.57 -11.73 12.38
CA ARG A 160 0.29 -11.05 12.24
C ARG A 160 0.02 -10.01 13.33
N GLN A 161 1.05 -9.63 14.09
CA GLN A 161 1.04 -8.47 14.98
C GLN A 161 1.03 -7.17 14.18
N VAL A 162 0.69 -6.04 14.83
CA VAL A 162 0.16 -4.90 14.08
C VAL A 162 0.70 -3.54 14.51
N PHE A 163 0.91 -2.70 13.51
CA PHE A 163 1.26 -1.30 13.68
C PHE A 163 0.16 -0.51 14.44
N PRO A 164 0.54 0.54 15.17
CA PRO A 164 -0.42 1.50 15.74
C PRO A 164 -1.32 2.11 14.65
N ASP A 165 -2.60 2.28 14.97
CA ASP A 165 -3.68 2.73 14.06
C ASP A 165 -4.55 3.83 14.68
N ASP A 166 -3.89 4.72 15.42
CA ASP A 166 -4.52 5.80 16.16
C ASP A 166 -5.10 6.91 15.27
N ASP A 167 -4.60 7.04 14.04
CA ASP A 167 -5.02 8.05 13.07
C ASP A 167 -4.95 7.54 11.62
N MET A 168 -5.98 7.83 10.82
CA MET A 168 -6.07 7.33 9.44
C MET A 168 -4.99 7.89 8.51
N LEU A 169 -4.64 9.18 8.64
CA LEU A 169 -3.57 9.74 7.81
C LEU A 169 -2.24 9.05 8.14
N ARG A 170 -1.94 8.85 9.43
CA ARG A 170 -0.73 8.12 9.85
C ARG A 170 -0.72 6.69 9.33
N THR A 171 -1.85 5.98 9.40
CA THR A 171 -1.98 4.63 8.85
C THR A 171 -1.72 4.59 7.34
N LEU A 172 -2.35 5.48 6.56
CA LEU A 172 -2.16 5.51 5.11
C LEU A 172 -0.73 5.87 4.71
N VAL A 173 -0.09 6.81 5.41
CA VAL A 173 1.31 7.19 5.16
C VAL A 173 2.25 6.03 5.51
N LEU A 174 2.00 5.36 6.63
CA LEU A 174 2.77 4.18 7.03
C LEU A 174 2.69 3.08 5.98
N LEU A 175 1.47 2.75 5.54
CA LEU A 175 1.25 1.76 4.49
C LEU A 175 1.94 2.19 3.19
N ALA A 176 1.81 3.45 2.76
CA ALA A 176 2.51 3.96 1.58
C ALA A 176 4.04 3.76 1.67
N ILE A 177 4.66 3.98 2.83
CA ILE A 177 6.10 3.78 3.04
C ILE A 177 6.45 2.29 3.05
N SER A 178 5.60 1.44 3.63
CA SER A 178 5.74 -0.03 3.58
C SER A 178 5.75 -0.51 2.12
N GLU A 179 4.77 -0.10 1.33
CA GLU A 179 4.65 -0.43 -0.10
C GLU A 179 5.83 0.12 -0.93
N ILE A 180 6.35 1.30 -0.61
CA ILE A 180 7.57 1.82 -1.24
C ILE A 180 8.75 0.88 -0.98
N THR A 181 8.88 0.42 0.27
CA THR A 181 9.98 -0.45 0.70
C THR A 181 9.89 -1.81 0.01
N ALA A 182 8.70 -2.41 -0.02
CA ALA A 182 8.43 -3.67 -0.70
C ALA A 182 8.66 -3.56 -2.22
N ALA A 183 8.10 -2.53 -2.87
CA ALA A 183 8.30 -2.28 -4.30
C ALA A 183 9.79 -2.18 -4.68
N VAL A 184 10.58 -1.47 -3.87
CA VAL A 184 12.03 -1.34 -4.09
C VAL A 184 12.71 -2.69 -3.89
N ASN A 185 12.40 -3.39 -2.81
CA ASN A 185 13.08 -4.64 -2.47
C ASN A 185 12.78 -5.74 -3.52
N TYR A 186 11.51 -5.96 -3.86
CA TYR A 186 11.12 -6.89 -4.92
C TYR A 186 11.67 -6.47 -6.28
N GLY A 187 11.72 -5.16 -6.53
CA GLY A 187 12.35 -4.57 -7.71
C GLY A 187 13.85 -4.89 -7.81
N GLN A 188 14.58 -4.90 -6.71
CA GLN A 188 16.00 -5.31 -6.69
C GLN A 188 16.14 -6.83 -6.85
N CYS A 189 15.32 -7.62 -6.15
CA CYS A 189 15.37 -9.08 -6.21
C CYS A 189 15.18 -9.60 -7.65
N GLN A 190 14.23 -9.06 -8.43
CA GLN A 190 14.04 -9.51 -9.83
C GLN A 190 15.29 -9.36 -10.72
N HIS A 191 16.23 -8.47 -10.37
CA HIS A 191 17.44 -8.26 -11.17
C HIS A 191 18.51 -9.33 -10.94
N VAL A 192 18.47 -10.01 -9.80
CA VAL A 192 19.44 -11.05 -9.44
C VAL A 192 18.88 -12.47 -9.58
N ILE A 193 17.56 -12.62 -9.69
CA ILE A 193 16.90 -13.91 -9.90
C ILE A 193 17.24 -14.48 -11.28
N GLU A 194 17.69 -15.73 -11.32
CA GLU A 194 18.08 -16.42 -12.55
C GLU A 194 16.87 -17.02 -13.28
N ASP A 195 16.00 -17.74 -12.55
CA ASP A 195 14.82 -18.39 -13.12
C ASP A 195 13.83 -17.37 -13.73
N PRO A 196 13.47 -17.47 -15.02
CA PRO A 196 12.55 -16.53 -15.66
C PRO A 196 11.14 -16.52 -15.06
N GLY A 197 10.64 -17.66 -14.58
CA GLY A 197 9.34 -17.77 -13.94
C GLY A 197 9.29 -17.01 -12.61
N LEU A 198 10.30 -17.22 -11.78
CA LEU A 198 10.46 -16.57 -10.50
C LEU A 198 10.70 -15.07 -10.67
N ARG A 199 11.51 -14.68 -11.65
CA ARG A 199 11.71 -13.27 -12.00
C ARG A 199 10.39 -12.59 -12.34
N ARG A 200 9.50 -13.28 -13.06
CA ARG A 200 8.17 -12.77 -13.41
C ARG A 200 7.30 -12.56 -12.17
N ILE A 201 7.37 -13.45 -11.18
CA ILE A 201 6.66 -13.31 -9.91
C ILE A 201 7.13 -12.05 -9.17
N PHE A 202 8.43 -11.92 -8.91
CA PHE A 202 8.98 -10.75 -8.23
C PHE A 202 8.67 -9.44 -8.96
N LYS A 203 8.72 -9.46 -10.30
CA LYS A 203 8.34 -8.31 -11.12
C LYS A 203 6.85 -7.96 -10.98
N GLN A 204 5.97 -8.96 -10.94
CA GLN A 204 4.53 -8.76 -10.78
C GLN A 204 4.23 -8.17 -9.40
N VAL A 205 4.76 -8.79 -8.34
CA VAL A 205 4.61 -8.31 -6.96
C VAL A 205 5.10 -6.87 -6.85
N ALA A 206 6.32 -6.57 -7.32
CA ALA A 206 6.84 -5.19 -7.33
C ALA A 206 5.92 -4.20 -8.07
N ALA A 207 5.23 -4.62 -9.13
CA ALA A 207 4.28 -3.77 -9.84
C ALA A 207 2.98 -3.56 -9.05
N ASP A 208 2.53 -4.54 -8.28
CA ASP A 208 1.38 -4.45 -7.38
C ASP A 208 1.71 -3.49 -6.21
N GLU A 209 2.88 -3.59 -5.59
CA GLU A 209 3.30 -2.63 -4.53
C GLU A 209 3.40 -1.18 -5.03
N ILE A 210 3.83 -0.99 -6.28
CA ILE A 210 3.80 0.33 -6.93
C ILE A 210 2.38 0.85 -7.09
N GLN A 211 1.39 -0.02 -7.29
CA GLN A 211 -0.02 0.35 -7.32
C GLN A 211 -0.53 0.68 -5.92
N HIS A 212 -0.29 -0.20 -4.96
CA HIS A 212 -0.74 -0.06 -3.58
C HIS A 212 -0.26 1.27 -3.01
N ARG A 213 1.05 1.59 -3.12
CA ARG A 213 1.58 2.88 -2.67
C ARG A 213 0.88 4.07 -3.31
N ASN A 214 0.51 3.98 -4.59
CA ASN A 214 -0.11 5.10 -5.29
C ASN A 214 -1.57 5.30 -4.84
N TYR A 215 -2.27 4.23 -4.48
CA TYR A 215 -3.57 4.31 -3.82
C TYR A 215 -3.46 4.92 -2.43
N PHE A 216 -2.55 4.43 -1.59
CA PHE A 216 -2.33 5.00 -0.26
C PHE A 216 -1.96 6.48 -0.30
N VAL A 217 -1.07 6.88 -1.21
CA VAL A 217 -0.73 8.29 -1.45
C VAL A 217 -1.95 9.09 -1.88
N SER A 218 -2.81 8.56 -2.75
CA SER A 218 -4.03 9.25 -3.19
C SER A 218 -5.02 9.46 -2.04
N PHE A 219 -5.25 8.42 -1.22
CA PHE A 219 -6.12 8.54 -0.05
C PHE A 219 -5.54 9.52 0.98
N ALA A 220 -4.26 9.39 1.33
CA ALA A 220 -3.59 10.30 2.27
C ALA A 220 -3.62 11.75 1.77
N LYS A 221 -3.35 11.97 0.47
CA LYS A 221 -3.47 13.28 -0.16
C LYS A 221 -4.89 13.84 0.01
N ALA A 222 -5.92 13.04 -0.24
CA ALA A 222 -7.30 13.50 -0.13
C ALA A 222 -7.68 13.91 1.30
N LEU A 223 -7.09 13.28 2.32
CA LEU A 223 -7.27 13.66 3.73
C LEU A 223 -6.58 14.98 4.08
N VAL A 224 -5.39 15.24 3.53
CA VAL A 224 -4.69 16.51 3.72
C VAL A 224 -5.38 17.63 2.94
N ASP A 225 -5.76 17.38 1.68
CA ASP A 225 -6.47 18.34 0.82
C ASP A 225 -7.85 18.74 1.40
N SER A 226 -8.48 17.88 2.21
CA SER A 226 -9.73 18.21 2.88
C SER A 226 -9.57 19.24 4.01
N GLY A 227 -8.35 19.43 4.51
CA GLY A 227 -8.05 20.29 5.65
C GLY A 227 -8.41 19.70 7.02
N GLU A 228 -8.90 18.45 7.06
CA GLU A 228 -9.30 17.79 8.32
C GLU A 228 -8.14 17.03 8.99
N TYR A 229 -7.12 16.65 8.20
CA TYR A 229 -5.92 15.98 8.68
C TYR A 229 -4.70 16.86 8.43
N PRO A 230 -3.89 17.16 9.46
CA PRO A 230 -2.78 18.08 9.31
C PRO A 230 -1.58 17.40 8.65
N ALA A 231 -0.96 18.08 7.69
CA ALA A 231 0.20 17.58 6.95
C ALA A 231 1.36 17.11 7.86
N LYS A 232 1.51 17.70 9.05
CA LYS A 232 2.54 17.33 10.04
C LYS A 232 2.51 15.86 10.41
N ASP A 233 1.34 15.22 10.40
CA ASP A 233 1.20 13.81 10.77
C ASP A 233 1.83 12.90 9.71
N ALA A 234 1.82 13.29 8.42
CA ALA A 234 2.55 12.58 7.37
C ALA A 234 4.07 12.70 7.55
N PHE A 235 4.56 13.88 7.91
CA PHE A 235 5.99 14.11 8.19
C PHE A 235 6.45 13.37 9.46
N ALA A 236 5.62 13.32 10.50
CA ALA A 236 5.93 12.57 11.72
C ALA A 236 6.19 11.08 11.45
N VAL A 237 5.34 10.47 10.61
CA VAL A 237 5.51 9.06 10.19
C VAL A 237 6.77 8.92 9.34
N ALA A 238 7.00 9.80 8.35
CA ALA A 238 8.20 9.70 7.53
C ALA A 238 9.51 9.85 8.32
N HIS A 239 9.55 10.74 9.32
CA HIS A 239 10.71 10.92 10.19
C HIS A 239 11.04 9.63 10.96
N LEU A 240 10.03 8.90 11.46
CA LEU A 240 10.22 7.60 12.14
C LEU A 240 10.95 6.59 11.25
N PHE A 241 10.66 6.59 9.95
CA PHE A 241 11.24 5.63 9.01
C PHE A 241 12.63 6.04 8.51
N LEU A 242 12.85 7.34 8.27
CA LEU A 242 14.05 7.84 7.61
C LEU A 242 15.26 8.02 8.53
N ARG A 243 15.07 8.17 9.85
CA ARG A 243 16.15 8.48 10.80
C ARG A 243 17.29 7.45 10.83
N GLU A 244 18.43 7.82 11.45
CA GLU A 244 19.66 6.99 11.46
C GLU A 244 19.47 5.61 12.12
N ASP A 245 18.48 5.42 12.97
CA ASP A 245 18.06 4.14 13.54
C ASP A 245 16.62 3.76 13.11
N GLY A 246 16.14 4.43 12.07
CA GLY A 246 14.80 4.33 11.54
C GLY A 246 14.53 3.04 10.79
N GLU A 247 13.27 2.84 10.44
CA GLU A 247 12.75 1.57 9.93
C GLU A 247 13.31 1.13 8.58
N LEU A 248 13.77 2.07 7.74
CA LEU A 248 14.30 1.70 6.43
C LEU A 248 15.59 0.89 6.49
N GLN A 249 16.32 1.00 7.60
CA GLN A 249 17.60 0.33 7.77
C GLN A 249 17.45 -1.16 8.10
N GLY A 250 16.25 -1.62 8.44
CA GLY A 250 15.96 -3.05 8.51
C GLY A 250 16.99 -3.84 9.33
N SER A 251 17.39 -4.99 8.77
CA SER A 251 18.35 -5.93 9.37
C SER A 251 19.78 -5.39 9.51
N ALA A 252 20.07 -4.22 8.92
CA ALA A 252 21.35 -3.54 9.10
C ALA A 252 21.42 -2.72 10.41
N ARG A 253 20.29 -2.57 11.13
CA ARG A 253 20.26 -1.86 12.41
C ARG A 253 21.09 -2.59 13.47
N THR A 254 21.82 -1.81 14.26
CA THR A 254 22.63 -2.35 15.38
C THR A 254 21.73 -2.86 16.51
N GLN A 255 20.54 -2.26 16.69
CA GLN A 255 19.56 -2.65 17.69
C GLN A 255 18.15 -2.56 17.12
N LEU A 256 17.33 -3.58 17.39
CA LEU A 256 15.92 -3.59 17.04
C LEU A 256 15.10 -2.96 18.18
N GLU A 257 14.20 -2.05 17.84
CA GLU A 257 13.28 -1.49 18.82
C GLU A 257 12.30 -2.57 19.30
N GLN A 258 12.22 -2.80 20.61
CA GLN A 258 11.21 -3.70 21.17
C GLN A 258 9.87 -2.98 21.25
N ARG A 259 8.98 -3.28 20.30
CA ARG A 259 7.61 -2.79 20.31
C ARG A 259 6.69 -3.94 20.66
N GLY A 260 6.02 -3.86 21.81
CA GLY A 260 5.23 -4.97 22.37
C GLY A 260 4.10 -5.51 21.49
N SER A 261 3.76 -4.84 20.38
CA SER A 261 2.71 -5.26 19.45
C SER A 261 3.08 -5.11 17.98
N HIS A 262 4.31 -4.72 17.65
CA HIS A 262 4.72 -4.41 16.29
C HIS A 262 6.10 -5.03 16.00
N VAL A 263 6.25 -5.60 14.82
CA VAL A 263 7.55 -6.03 14.31
C VAL A 263 7.68 -5.51 12.89
N ASN A 264 8.79 -4.84 12.60
CA ASN A 264 9.14 -4.45 11.24
C ASN A 264 9.94 -5.60 10.62
N TRP A 265 9.41 -6.18 9.54
CA TRP A 265 9.87 -7.47 9.04
C TRP A 265 11.14 -7.38 8.20
N TRP A 266 11.40 -6.22 7.61
CA TRP A 266 12.67 -5.92 6.97
C TRP A 266 13.85 -5.94 7.96
N ASP A 267 13.57 -5.90 9.27
CA ASP A 267 14.56 -6.09 10.33
C ASP A 267 15.01 -7.53 10.53
N GLN A 268 14.21 -8.49 10.09
CA GLN A 268 14.35 -9.91 10.42
C GLN A 268 14.75 -10.75 9.21
N LEU A 269 15.23 -10.11 8.13
CA LEU A 269 15.72 -10.80 6.95
C LEU A 269 16.90 -11.71 7.32
N GLU A 270 16.84 -12.96 6.88
CA GLU A 270 17.96 -13.88 7.06
C GLU A 270 18.87 -13.83 5.85
N VAL A 271 20.09 -13.37 6.10
CA VAL A 271 21.18 -13.40 5.13
C VAL A 271 21.85 -14.76 5.27
N GLY A 272 21.58 -15.65 4.32
CA GLY A 272 22.31 -16.92 4.22
C GLY A 272 23.78 -16.70 3.81
N ASP A 273 24.47 -17.75 3.37
CA ASP A 273 25.87 -17.67 2.91
C ASP A 273 26.10 -16.71 1.72
N ASN A 274 25.03 -16.29 1.03
CA ASN A 274 25.06 -15.29 -0.03
C ASN A 274 24.59 -13.93 0.52
N ASP A 275 25.51 -12.97 0.66
CA ASP A 275 25.31 -11.65 1.27
C ASP A 275 24.53 -10.64 0.39
N PHE A 276 23.46 -11.09 -0.29
CA PHE A 276 22.61 -10.17 -1.05
C PHE A 276 21.55 -9.55 -0.14
N ARG A 277 21.58 -8.22 -0.04
CA ARG A 277 20.54 -7.42 0.60
C ARG A 277 19.95 -6.47 -0.44
N PRO A 278 18.62 -6.44 -0.65
CA PRO A 278 18.00 -5.55 -1.63
C PRO A 278 17.94 -4.08 -1.16
N GLU A 279 18.87 -3.67 -0.28
CA GLU A 279 18.90 -2.37 0.39
C GLU A 279 19.30 -1.26 -0.58
N ALA A 280 18.31 -0.56 -1.11
CA ALA A 280 18.51 0.67 -1.88
C ALA A 280 17.99 1.88 -1.07
N LEU A 281 18.67 2.20 0.05
CA LEU A 281 18.24 3.22 1.01
C LEU A 281 17.99 4.58 0.35
N GLU A 282 18.94 5.08 -0.44
CA GLU A 282 18.80 6.34 -1.17
C GLU A 282 17.55 6.35 -2.07
N LYS A 283 17.25 5.20 -2.71
CA LYS A 283 16.08 5.08 -3.57
C LYS A 283 14.78 5.11 -2.77
N LYS A 284 14.75 4.44 -1.61
CA LYS A 284 13.60 4.44 -0.70
C LYS A 284 13.35 5.85 -0.16
N GLU A 285 14.40 6.52 0.31
CA GLU A 285 14.34 7.91 0.78
C GLU A 285 13.78 8.85 -0.30
N GLN A 286 14.33 8.82 -1.52
CA GLN A 286 13.81 9.62 -2.64
C GLN A 286 12.32 9.37 -2.92
N LEU A 287 11.87 8.12 -2.84
CA LEU A 287 10.47 7.76 -3.08
C LEU A 287 9.56 8.23 -1.94
N ILE A 288 10.03 8.20 -0.69
CA ILE A 288 9.30 8.69 0.49
C ILE A 288 9.16 10.21 0.43
N CYS A 289 10.25 10.93 0.15
CA CYS A 289 10.21 12.38 -0.08
C CYS A 289 9.25 12.74 -1.24
N GLY A 290 9.29 11.96 -2.33
CA GLY A 290 8.35 12.12 -3.43
C GLY A 290 6.89 11.83 -3.05
N ALA A 291 6.63 10.88 -2.15
CA ALA A 291 5.30 10.59 -1.62
C ALA A 291 4.81 11.72 -0.71
N LEU A 292 5.65 12.25 0.18
CA LEU A 292 5.34 13.40 1.03
C LEU A 292 4.94 14.60 0.17
N LYS A 293 5.72 14.93 -0.87
CA LYS A 293 5.38 16.02 -1.80
C LYS A 293 4.01 15.84 -2.44
N LYS A 294 3.64 14.62 -2.83
CA LYS A 294 2.31 14.34 -3.40
C LYS A 294 1.20 14.49 -2.36
N ILE A 295 1.42 13.99 -1.15
CA ILE A 295 0.43 14.01 -0.07
C ILE A 295 0.19 15.43 0.44
N THR A 296 1.25 16.19 0.69
CA THR A 296 1.19 17.46 1.43
C THR A 296 1.37 18.69 0.55
N GLY A 297 1.88 18.53 -0.67
CA GLY A 297 2.31 19.64 -1.53
C GLY A 297 3.64 20.28 -1.11
N ILE A 298 4.26 19.83 -0.02
CA ILE A 298 5.52 20.38 0.52
C ILE A 298 6.69 19.55 0.00
N GLU A 299 7.68 20.22 -0.59
CA GLU A 299 8.86 19.60 -1.16
C GLU A 299 9.97 19.45 -0.12
N VAL A 300 10.53 18.24 -0.04
CA VAL A 300 11.69 17.87 0.78
C VAL A 300 12.55 16.88 0.00
N HIS A 301 13.84 16.84 0.28
CA HIS A 301 14.82 16.08 -0.47
C HIS A 301 15.69 15.14 0.36
N SER A 302 15.71 15.31 1.68
CA SER A 302 16.45 14.44 2.58
C SER A 302 15.72 14.18 3.90
N ARG A 303 16.20 13.19 4.65
CA ARG A 303 15.84 12.95 6.05
C ARG A 303 15.89 14.23 6.90
N GLU A 304 16.96 15.01 6.81
CA GLU A 304 17.14 16.23 7.61
C GLU A 304 16.04 17.24 7.27
N GLU A 305 15.75 17.45 5.98
CA GLU A 305 14.67 18.34 5.56
C GLU A 305 13.27 17.85 6.01
N VAL A 306 13.06 16.53 6.09
CA VAL A 306 11.83 15.93 6.64
C VAL A 306 11.67 16.28 8.13
N GLU A 307 12.75 16.17 8.91
CA GLU A 307 12.74 16.53 10.33
C GLU A 307 12.51 18.02 10.55
N ASP A 308 13.26 18.87 9.85
CA ASP A 308 13.12 20.33 9.94
C ASP A 308 11.69 20.77 9.60
N THR A 309 11.15 20.27 8.49
CA THR A 309 9.77 20.56 8.06
C THR A 309 8.74 20.07 9.07
N TRP A 310 8.95 18.88 9.65
CA TRP A 310 8.06 18.37 10.68
C TRP A 310 8.03 19.30 11.91
N MET A 311 9.19 19.73 12.39
CA MET A 311 9.31 20.59 13.56
C MET A 311 8.69 21.97 13.33
N ASP A 312 8.86 22.54 12.14
CA ASP A 312 8.22 23.79 11.74
C ASP A 312 6.67 23.67 11.72
N LEU A 313 6.15 22.55 11.22
CA LEU A 313 4.71 22.27 11.20
C LEU A 313 4.12 21.95 12.59
N VAL A 314 4.96 21.56 13.56
CA VAL A 314 4.54 21.37 14.96
C VAL A 314 4.50 22.71 15.71
N GLY A 315 5.40 23.64 15.36
CA GLY A 315 5.50 24.97 15.97
C GLY A 315 4.53 26.03 15.41
N SER A 316 3.77 25.70 14.36
CA SER A 316 2.77 26.57 13.70
C SER A 316 1.34 26.29 14.15
#